data_AF-A0A5K1B304-F1
#
_entry.id   AF-A0A5K1B304-F1
#
_cell.length_a   1.000
_cell.length_b   1.000
_cell.length_c   1.000
_cell.angle_alpha   90.00
_cell.angle_beta   90.00
_cell.angle_gamma   90.00
#
_symmetry.space_group_name_H-M   'P 1'
#
loop_
_entity.id
_entity.type
_entity.pdbx_description
1 polymer ?
#
loop_
_entity_poly.entity_id
_entity_poly.type
_entity_poly.pdbx_seq_one_letter_code
_entity_poly.pdbx_strand_id
1 'polypeptide(L)' 'IANALNEGKLLPDNIILGLLSKRLEQGYYRGETGFILDGFPRTRIQA' A
#
# COMPACT_ATOMS: atom_id res chain seq x y z
N ILE A 1 -0.69 4.25 -14.14
CA ILE A 1 -1.19 3.64 -12.87
C ILE A 1 -2.71 3.48 -12.90
N ALA A 2 -3.48 4.50 -13.32
CA ALA A 2 -4.95 4.44 -13.38
C ALA A 2 -5.54 3.23 -14.16
N ASN A 3 -4.92 2.79 -15.24
CA ASN A 3 -5.47 1.70 -16.06
C ASN A 3 -5.50 0.34 -15.32
N ALA A 4 -4.48 0.00 -14.54
CA ALA A 4 -4.45 -1.29 -13.82
C ALA A 4 -5.48 -1.35 -12.68
N LEU A 5 -5.75 -0.22 -12.02
CA LEU A 5 -6.79 -0.10 -10.99
C LEU A 5 -8.19 -0.26 -11.59
N ASN A 6 -8.43 0.37 -12.75
CA ASN A 6 -9.73 0.31 -13.43
C ASN A 6 -10.04 -1.07 -14.02
N GLU A 7 -9.02 -1.87 -14.31
CA GLU A 7 -9.16 -3.24 -14.84
C GLU A 7 -9.26 -4.30 -13.72
N GLY A 8 -9.26 -3.91 -12.44
CA GLY A 8 -9.30 -4.85 -11.31
C GLY A 8 -8.04 -5.74 -11.21
N LYS A 9 -6.96 -5.37 -11.89
CA LYS A 9 -5.71 -6.14 -11.91
C LYS A 9 -4.89 -5.82 -10.67
N LEU A 10 -4.19 -6.84 -10.17
CA LEU A 10 -3.24 -6.66 -9.08
C LEU A 10 -2.10 -5.75 -9.57
N LEU A 11 -1.84 -4.67 -8.83
CA LEU A 11 -0.66 -3.84 -9.09
C LEU A 11 0.60 -4.61 -8.69
N PRO A 12 1.73 -4.39 -9.38
CA PRO A 12 3.03 -4.89 -8.95
C PRO A 12 3.35 -4.55 -7.48
N ASP A 13 3.92 -5.52 -6.77
CA ASP A 13 4.20 -5.41 -5.33
C ASP A 13 5.07 -4.20 -4.99
N ASN A 14 6.07 -3.87 -5.83
CA ASN A 14 6.94 -2.71 -5.63
C ASN A 14 6.18 -1.37 -5.64
N ILE A 15 5.12 -1.25 -6.45
CA ILE A 15 4.29 -0.05 -6.51
C ILE A 15 3.46 0.06 -5.23
N ILE A 16 2.83 -1.04 -4.79
CA ILE A 16 2.03 -1.08 -3.55
C ILE A 16 2.90 -0.76 -2.34
N LEU A 17 4.07 -1.39 -2.22
CA LEU A 17 5.01 -1.15 -1.12
C LEU A 17 5.50 0.31 -1.12
N GLY A 18 5.84 0.87 -2.28
CA GLY A 18 6.25 2.28 -2.38
C GLY A 18 5.17 3.27 -1.93
N LEU A 19 3.91 3.01 -2.32
CA LEU A 19 2.76 3.82 -1.90
C LEU A 19 2.48 3.69 -0.40
N LEU A 20 2.53 2.46 0.12
CA LEU A 20 2.30 2.16 1.53
C LEU A 20 3.37 2.84 2.40
N SER A 21 4.66 2.66 2.08
CA SER A 21 5.77 3.29 2.81
C SER A 21 5.59 4.81 2.90
N LYS A 22 5.27 5.47 1.78
CA LYS A 22 5.03 6.92 1.76
C LYS A 22 3.87 7.33 2.65
N ARG A 23 2.77 6.55 2.68
CA ARG A 23 1.61 6.84 3.54
C ARG A 23 1.91 6.64 5.02
N LEU A 24 2.66 5.60 5.37
CA LEU A 24 3.07 5.32 6.75
C LEU A 24 4.00 6.42 7.27
N GLU A 25 5.00 6.83 6.48
CA GLU A 25 5.89 7.94 6.81
C GLU A 25 5.10 9.24 7.06
N GLN A 26 4.19 9.58 6.15
CA GLN A 26 3.34 10.76 6.30
C GLN A 26 2.46 10.71 7.55
N GLY A 27 1.93 9.54 7.89
CA GLY A 27 1.13 9.35 9.11
C GLY A 27 1.98 9.51 10.37
N TYR A 28 3.18 8.93 10.36
CA TYR A 28 4.15 9.08 11.45
C TYR A 28 4.49 10.55 11.71
N TYR A 29 4.81 11.32 10.66
CA TYR A 29 5.07 12.76 10.78
C TYR A 29 3.87 13.57 11.27
N ARG A 30 2.64 13.07 11.08
CA ARG A 30 1.41 13.68 11.59
C ARG A 30 1.06 13.24 13.02
N GLY A 31 1.84 12.35 13.62
CA GLY A 31 1.58 11.82 14.95
C GLY A 31 0.53 10.70 15.00
N GLU A 32 0.25 10.03 13.88
CA GLU A 32 -0.60 8.83 13.86
C GLU A 32 0.11 7.70 14.62
N THR A 33 -0.60 7.04 15.54
CA THR A 33 -0.02 6.03 16.45
C THR A 33 -0.17 4.59 15.94
N GLY A 34 -0.86 4.39 14.81
CA GLY A 34 -1.08 3.07 14.26
C GLY A 34 -1.87 3.10 12.96
N PHE A 35 -1.95 1.94 12.32
CA PHE A 35 -2.57 1.75 11.01
C PHE A 35 -3.35 0.45 10.97
N ILE A 36 -4.46 0.45 10.23
CA ILE A 36 -5.16 -0.76 9.81
C ILE A 36 -4.91 -0.93 8.31
N LEU A 37 -4.28 -2.04 7.94
CA LEU A 37 -3.99 -2.37 6.55
C LEU A 37 -5.07 -3.32 6.04
N ASP A 38 -6.17 -2.74 5.53
CA ASP A 38 -7.28 -3.53 5.01
C ASP A 38 -6.93 -4.14 3.64
N GLY A 39 -7.03 -5.47 3.55
CA GLY A 39 -6.72 -6.22 2.34
C GLY A 39 -5.23 -6.23 1.96
N PHE A 40 -4.31 -6.07 2.91
CA PHE A 40 -2.87 -6.23 2.73
C PHE A 40 -2.27 -7.09 3.87
N PRO A 41 -1.33 -8.01 3.59
CA PRO A 41 -0.80 -8.39 2.28
C PRO A 41 -1.81 -9.20 1.44
N ARG A 42 -1.76 -9.05 0.11
CA ARG A 42 -2.50 -9.86 -0.87
C ARG A 42 -1.68 -11.02 -1.43
N THR A 43 -0.36 -10.97 -1.33
CA THR A 43 0.55 -12.02 -1.83
C THR A 43 1.58 -12.40 -0.75
N ARG A 44 2.16 -13.60 -0.86
CA ARG A 44 3.22 -14.06 0.06
C ARG A 44 4.54 -13.27 -0.08
N ILE A 45 4.76 -12.58 -1.19
CA ILE A 45 5.98 -11.79 -1.40
C ILE A 45 5.92 -10.47 -0.61
N GLN A 46 4.72 -10.02 -0.25
CA GLN A 46 4.50 -8.79 0.49
C GLN A 46 4.74 -8.91 2.02
N ALA A 47 4.94 -10.13 2.57
CA ALA A 47 5.11 -10.38 4.02
C ALA A 47 6.10 -11.51 4.33
#